data_AF-A0A814M4Y1-F1
#
_entry.id   AF-A0A814M4Y1-F1
#
_cell.length_a   1.000
_cell.length_b   1.000
_cell.length_c   1.000
_cell.angle_alpha   90.00
_cell.angle_beta   90.00
_cell.angle_gamma   90.00
#
_symmetry.space_group_name_H-M   'P 1'
#
loop_
_entity.id
_entity.type
_entity.pdbx_description
1 polymer ?
#
loop_
_entity_poly.entity_id
_entity_poly.type
_entity_poly.pdbx_seq_one_letter_code
_entity_poly.pdbx_strand_id
1 'polypeptide(L)'
;MDIIDFEVLDMYEQEYIRVQELYQKRKPIVDIYETWNKFWTKYVTFDSSYKFDNIPDRLEWSKLDCVDQKSIVRVGHSACFVLNAILTSASDDHYEGDCIYILGGVNPSQYFPDIHSLTLSSLKWTKIIDNEETLCKYERSTVYNQSKNSIIYFDGANTEKKYYKIFAWGL
;
A
#
# COMPACT_ATOMS: atom_id res chain seq x y z
N MET A 1 -4.90 60.10 12.36
CA MET A 1 -4.02 59.72 11.24
C MET A 1 -2.96 58.87 11.88
N ASP A 2 -3.17 57.56 11.87
CA ASP A 2 -2.31 56.64 12.61
C ASP A 2 -0.98 56.53 11.85
N ILE A 3 0.09 56.91 12.55
CA ILE A 3 1.45 56.83 12.05
C ILE A 3 1.77 55.34 12.05
N ILE A 4 1.76 54.73 10.87
CA ILE A 4 2.27 53.37 10.70
C ILE A 4 3.76 53.45 11.03
N ASP A 5 4.15 52.69 12.05
CA ASP A 5 5.53 52.58 12.50
C ASP A 5 6.38 52.01 11.36
N PHE A 6 7.37 52.78 10.91
CA PHE A 6 8.26 52.39 9.83
C PHE A 6 9.02 51.09 10.15
N GLU A 7 9.26 50.80 11.44
CA GLU A 7 9.90 49.54 11.86
C GLU A 7 9.00 48.32 11.61
N VAL A 8 7.68 48.50 11.71
CA VAL A 8 6.71 47.43 11.44
C VAL A 8 6.67 47.12 9.95
N LEU A 9 6.71 48.15 9.09
CA LEU A 9 6.76 47.98 7.63
C LEU A 9 8.03 47.24 7.18
N ASP A 10 9.19 47.60 7.72
CA ASP A 10 10.45 46.94 7.40
C ASP A 10 10.45 45.46 7.83
N MET A 11 9.85 45.14 8.98
CA MET A 11 9.69 43.76 9.44
C MET A 11 8.78 42.94 8.52
N TYR A 12 7.67 43.53 8.03
CA TYR A 12 6.79 42.86 7.05
C TYR A 12 7.49 42.60 5.73
N GLU A 13 8.30 43.54 5.25
CA GLU A 13 9.05 43.39 4.00
C GLU A 13 10.10 42.28 4.12
N GLN A 14 10.82 42.22 5.24
CA GLN A 14 11.77 41.14 5.51
C GLN A 14 11.10 39.77 5.58
N GLU A 15 9.94 39.66 6.23
CA GLU A 15 9.18 38.41 6.29
C GLU A 15 8.63 37.99 4.92
N TYR A 16 8.16 38.95 4.12
CA TYR A 16 7.72 38.71 2.75
C TYR A 16 8.86 38.13 1.89
N ILE A 17 10.06 38.73 1.97
CA ILE A 17 11.25 38.23 1.26
C ILE A 17 11.59 36.80 1.73
N ARG A 18 11.60 36.55 3.05
CA ARG A 18 11.87 35.22 3.62
C ARG A 18 10.89 34.16 3.11
N VAL A 19 9.60 34.49 3.05
CA VAL A 19 8.55 33.59 2.56
C VAL A 19 8.73 33.32 1.06
N GLN A 20 9.08 34.32 0.26
CA GLN A 20 9.37 34.14 -1.17
C GLN A 20 10.59 33.24 -1.40
N GLU A 21 11.66 33.40 -0.62
CA GLU A 21 12.83 32.52 -0.71
C GLU A 21 12.50 31.07 -0.33
N LEU A 22 11.69 30.88 0.71
CA LEU A 22 11.21 29.54 1.09
C LEU A 22 10.33 28.92 0.01
N TYR A 23 9.47 29.73 -0.62
CA TYR A 23 8.65 29.29 -1.75
C TYR A 23 9.53 28.85 -2.93
N GLN A 24 10.53 29.65 -3.32
CA GLN A 24 11.44 29.29 -4.42
C GLN A 24 12.25 28.03 -4.11
N LYS A 25 12.71 27.85 -2.86
CA LYS A 25 13.39 26.61 -2.43
C LYS A 25 12.48 25.38 -2.50
N ARG A 26 11.17 25.55 -2.28
CA ARG A 26 10.17 24.47 -2.28
C ARG A 26 9.46 24.28 -3.62
N LYS A 27 9.60 25.23 -4.55
CA LYS A 27 8.97 25.22 -5.87
C LYS A 27 9.15 23.89 -6.63
N PRO A 28 10.34 23.24 -6.64
CA PRO A 28 10.48 21.94 -7.30
C PRO A 28 9.57 20.86 -6.74
N ILE A 29 9.30 20.86 -5.44
CA ILE A 29 8.40 19.90 -4.78
C ILE A 29 6.95 20.20 -5.14
N VAL A 30 6.57 21.48 -5.16
CA VAL A 30 5.22 21.93 -5.56
C VAL A 30 4.95 21.59 -7.03
N ASP A 31 5.91 21.86 -7.91
CA ASP A 31 5.80 21.57 -9.35
C ASP A 31 5.72 20.05 -9.60
N ILE A 32 6.45 19.22 -8.83
CA ILE A 32 6.33 17.75 -8.87
C ILE A 32 4.93 17.30 -8.42
N TYR A 33 4.40 17.86 -7.34
CA TYR A 33 3.05 17.54 -6.84
C TYR A 33 1.97 17.90 -7.86
N GLU A 34 2.05 19.08 -8.48
CA GLU A 34 1.12 19.48 -9.54
C GLU A 34 1.20 18.57 -10.77
N THR A 35 2.42 18.18 -11.15
CA THR A 35 2.66 17.27 -12.28
C THR A 35 2.08 15.87 -11.97
N TRP A 36 2.31 15.37 -10.76
CA TRP A 36 1.75 14.13 -10.26
C TRP A 36 0.21 14.19 -10.25
N ASN A 37 -0.38 15.27 -9.74
CA ASN A 37 -1.84 15.43 -9.69
C ASN A 37 -2.48 15.49 -11.09
N LYS A 38 -1.84 16.20 -12.04
CA LYS A 38 -2.27 16.22 -13.46
C LYS A 38 -2.18 14.84 -14.11
N PHE A 39 -1.13 14.07 -13.81
CA PHE A 39 -0.99 12.71 -14.29
C PHE A 39 -2.13 11.81 -13.77
N TRP A 40 -2.39 11.82 -12.46
CA TRP A 40 -3.47 11.00 -11.88
C TRP A 40 -4.84 11.38 -12.41
N THR A 41 -5.16 12.67 -12.49
CA THR A 41 -6.47 13.14 -13.00
C THR A 41 -6.69 12.77 -14.47
N LYS A 42 -5.63 12.71 -15.27
CA LYS A 42 -5.72 12.45 -16.72
C LYS A 42 -5.71 10.96 -17.07
N TYR A 43 -4.96 10.14 -16.32
CA TYR A 43 -4.70 8.74 -16.68
C TYR A 43 -5.35 7.74 -15.73
N VAL A 44 -5.84 8.18 -14.57
CA VAL A 44 -6.62 7.36 -13.63
C VAL A 44 -8.02 7.97 -13.55
N THR A 45 -8.87 7.58 -14.48
CA THR A 45 -10.30 7.87 -14.41
C THR A 45 -10.93 6.99 -13.34
N PHE A 46 -11.22 7.57 -12.17
CA PHE A 46 -12.28 7.04 -11.32
C PHE A 46 -13.60 7.40 -12.00
N ASP A 47 -14.38 6.38 -12.36
CA ASP A 47 -15.75 6.59 -12.83
C ASP A 47 -16.49 7.47 -11.81
N SER A 48 -16.93 8.64 -12.27
CA SER A 48 -17.68 9.65 -11.49
C SER A 48 -18.98 9.13 -10.86
N SER A 49 -19.37 7.89 -11.17
CA SER A 49 -20.47 7.19 -10.50
C SER A 49 -20.16 6.80 -9.04
N TYR A 50 -18.89 6.71 -8.66
CA TYR A 50 -18.47 6.50 -7.27
C TYR A 50 -17.98 7.81 -6.66
N LYS A 51 -18.87 8.51 -5.97
CA LYS A 51 -18.47 9.48 -4.96
C LYS A 51 -17.79 8.71 -3.83
N PHE A 52 -16.47 8.61 -3.86
CA PHE A 52 -15.72 8.30 -2.66
C PHE A 52 -15.81 9.53 -1.75
N ASP A 53 -16.79 9.56 -0.85
CA ASP A 53 -16.92 10.58 0.19
C ASP A 53 -15.69 10.63 1.14
N ASN A 54 -14.77 9.67 1.00
CA ASN A 54 -13.53 9.54 1.76
C ASN A 54 -12.34 9.24 0.84
N ILE A 55 -12.09 10.06 -0.19
CA ILE A 55 -10.70 10.19 -0.63
C ILE A 55 -9.96 10.81 0.56
N PRO A 56 -8.91 10.18 1.11
CA PRO A 56 -8.16 10.83 2.17
C PRO A 56 -7.57 12.12 1.59
N ASP A 57 -8.13 13.27 1.95
CA ASP A 57 -7.61 14.60 1.59
C ASP A 57 -6.18 14.79 2.12
N ARG A 58 -5.72 13.88 2.99
CA ARG A 58 -4.35 13.80 3.49
C ARG A 58 -3.84 12.37 3.45
N LEU A 59 -2.68 12.20 2.82
CA LEU A 59 -1.87 10.97 2.93
C LEU A 59 -1.21 10.92 4.31
N GLU A 60 -2.01 10.69 5.35
CA GLU A 60 -1.51 10.48 6.72
C GLU A 60 -1.20 9.00 6.94
N TRP A 61 0.04 8.72 7.35
CA TRP A 61 0.49 7.37 7.66
C TRP A 61 0.33 7.12 9.15
N SER A 62 -0.43 6.09 9.50
CA SER A 62 -0.53 5.60 10.87
C SER A 62 -0.07 4.14 10.95
N LYS A 63 0.47 3.76 12.10
CA LYS A 63 0.80 2.37 12.39
C LYS A 63 -0.47 1.67 12.88
N LEU A 64 -0.81 0.55 12.26
CA LEU A 64 -1.89 -0.31 12.73
C LEU A 64 -1.38 -1.21 13.87
N ASP A 65 -2.13 -1.26 14.96
CA ASP A 65 -1.88 -2.17 16.08
C ASP A 65 -2.55 -3.53 15.81
N CYS A 66 -1.89 -4.33 14.98
CA CYS A 66 -2.36 -5.66 14.62
C CYS A 66 -2.12 -6.69 15.74
N VAL A 67 -3.00 -7.70 15.81
CA VAL A 67 -2.93 -8.80 16.79
C VAL A 67 -2.47 -10.11 16.13
N ASP A 68 -2.04 -11.06 16.97
CA ASP A 68 -1.62 -12.42 16.62
C ASP A 68 -0.36 -12.54 15.74
N GLN A 69 -0.26 -13.65 14.99
CA GLN A 69 0.97 -14.16 14.39
C GLN A 69 1.44 -13.27 13.24
N LYS A 70 2.22 -12.24 13.59
CA LYS A 70 2.73 -11.24 12.65
C LYS A 70 3.64 -11.87 11.59
N SER A 71 3.47 -11.45 10.34
CA SER A 71 4.42 -11.77 9.28
C SER A 71 5.84 -11.30 9.64
N ILE A 72 6.82 -12.18 9.45
CA ILE A 72 8.23 -11.84 9.62
C ILE A 72 8.63 -10.77 8.60
N VAL A 73 9.51 -9.84 9.01
CA VAL A 73 10.05 -8.77 8.16
C VAL A 73 10.60 -9.33 6.85
N ARG A 74 10.11 -8.78 5.74
CA ARG A 74 10.36 -9.25 4.37
C ARG A 74 10.16 -8.12 3.36
N VAL A 75 10.80 -8.24 2.20
CA VAL A 75 10.67 -7.32 1.06
C VAL A 75 10.27 -8.09 -0.20
N GLY A 76 9.78 -7.36 -1.20
CA GLY A 76 9.38 -7.92 -2.50
C GLY A 76 8.26 -8.97 -2.40
N HIS A 77 7.51 -9.00 -1.29
CA HIS A 77 6.30 -9.81 -1.20
C HIS A 77 5.21 -9.22 -2.11
N SER A 78 4.25 -10.05 -2.51
CA SER A 78 3.02 -9.53 -3.14
C SER A 78 1.97 -9.27 -2.09
N ALA A 79 1.18 -8.21 -2.29
CA ALA A 79 0.01 -7.91 -1.49
C ALA A 79 -1.24 -7.93 -2.38
N CYS A 80 -2.29 -8.63 -1.94
CA CYS A 80 -3.56 -8.72 -2.67
C CYS A 80 -4.72 -8.40 -1.73
N PHE A 81 -5.49 -7.38 -2.06
CA PHE A 81 -6.73 -7.07 -1.34
C PHE A 81 -7.89 -7.92 -1.88
N VAL A 82 -8.66 -8.50 -0.98
CA VAL A 82 -9.84 -9.30 -1.28
C VAL A 82 -11.00 -8.81 -0.44
N LEU A 83 -12.08 -8.41 -1.13
CA LEU A 83 -13.33 -8.00 -0.51
C LEU A 83 -14.15 -9.22 -0.10
N ASN A 84 -14.75 -9.19 1.09
CA ASN A 84 -15.61 -10.28 1.59
C ASN A 84 -14.95 -11.66 1.45
N ALA A 85 -13.68 -11.77 1.82
CA ALA A 85 -13.01 -13.06 1.82
C ALA A 85 -13.73 -13.99 2.81
N ILE A 86 -14.11 -15.17 2.33
CA ILE A 86 -14.60 -16.27 3.16
C ILE A 86 -13.49 -17.30 3.15
N LEU A 87 -12.71 -17.36 4.23
CA LEU A 87 -11.71 -18.40 4.40
C LEU A 87 -12.32 -19.53 5.24
N THR A 88 -12.36 -20.72 4.65
CA THR A 88 -12.57 -21.94 5.42
C THR A 88 -11.21 -22.50 5.80
N SER A 89 -10.71 -22.15 7.00
CA SER A 89 -9.55 -22.87 7.52
C SER A 89 -9.95 -24.30 7.93
N ALA A 90 -9.00 -25.23 7.95
CA ALA A 90 -9.24 -26.60 8.43
C ALA A 90 -9.59 -26.67 9.94
N SER A 91 -9.34 -25.58 10.67
CA SER A 91 -9.90 -25.30 12.00
C SER A 91 -11.23 -24.54 11.84
N ASP A 92 -12.23 -24.83 12.68
CA ASP A 92 -13.57 -24.20 12.69
C ASP A 92 -13.60 -22.65 12.87
N ASP A 93 -12.47 -21.96 12.80
CA ASP A 93 -12.41 -20.52 12.69
C ASP A 93 -12.79 -20.08 11.27
N HIS A 94 -14.04 -19.66 11.11
CA HIS A 94 -14.49 -18.95 9.92
C HIS A 94 -13.99 -17.50 9.98
N TYR A 95 -13.17 -17.12 9.01
CA TYR A 95 -12.76 -15.73 8.82
C TYR A 95 -13.57 -15.14 7.68
N GLU A 96 -14.40 -14.15 8.01
CA GLU A 96 -15.24 -13.42 7.06
C GLU A 96 -14.88 -11.94 7.07
N GLY A 97 -14.68 -11.38 5.88
CA GLY A 97 -14.54 -9.93 5.68
C GLY A 97 -13.35 -9.54 4.81
N ASP A 98 -13.07 -8.24 4.76
CA ASP A 98 -12.04 -7.68 3.90
C ASP A 98 -10.65 -8.05 4.40
N CYS A 99 -9.85 -8.62 3.51
CA CYS A 99 -8.54 -9.18 3.84
C CYS A 99 -7.45 -8.70 2.90
N ILE A 100 -6.25 -8.51 3.46
CA ILE A 100 -5.01 -8.34 2.68
C ILE A 100 -4.21 -9.62 2.79
N TYR A 101 -3.90 -10.24 1.67
CA TYR A 101 -3.01 -11.41 1.61
C TYR A 101 -1.60 -10.99 1.26
N ILE A 102 -0.63 -11.54 1.99
CA ILE A 102 0.80 -11.35 1.78
C ILE A 102 1.39 -12.68 1.33
N LEU A 103 1.95 -12.72 0.12
CA LEU A 103 2.48 -13.92 -0.51
C LEU A 103 4.00 -13.83 -0.66
N GLY A 104 4.70 -14.76 -0.03
CA GLY A 104 6.14 -14.95 -0.17
C GLY A 104 6.97 -13.71 0.17
N GLY A 105 7.94 -13.39 -0.67
CA GLY A 105 8.95 -12.36 -0.43
C GLY A 105 10.28 -12.95 0.05
N VAL A 106 11.19 -12.06 0.44
CA VAL A 106 12.57 -12.43 0.81
C VAL A 106 13.10 -11.51 1.92
N ASN A 107 14.07 -12.00 2.67
CA ASN A 107 14.96 -11.17 3.48
C ASN A 107 16.41 -11.65 3.26
N PRO A 108 17.44 -11.01 3.84
CA PRO A 108 18.82 -11.42 3.64
C PRO A 108 19.15 -12.88 4.02
N SER A 109 18.31 -13.52 4.84
CA SER A 109 18.54 -14.88 5.34
C SER A 109 17.78 -15.95 4.57
N GLN A 110 16.61 -15.64 3.99
CA GLN A 110 15.74 -16.65 3.38
C GLN A 110 14.69 -16.06 2.43
N TYR A 111 14.19 -16.94 1.56
CA TYR A 111 12.91 -16.75 0.86
C TYR A 111 11.78 -17.26 1.75
N PHE A 112 10.61 -16.65 1.60
CA PHE A 112 9.44 -17.04 2.39
C PHE A 112 8.50 -17.92 1.56
N PRO A 113 8.24 -19.17 1.98
CA PRO A 113 7.31 -20.09 1.31
C PRO A 113 5.87 -19.99 1.85
N ASP A 114 5.47 -18.89 2.47
CA ASP A 114 4.23 -18.78 3.24
C ASP A 114 3.23 -17.77 2.66
N ILE A 115 1.97 -17.90 3.06
CA ILE A 115 0.89 -16.92 2.84
C ILE A 115 0.35 -16.50 4.21
N HIS A 116 0.23 -15.19 4.39
CA HIS A 116 -0.45 -14.60 5.55
C HIS A 116 -1.65 -13.79 5.08
N SER A 117 -2.71 -13.74 5.88
CA SER A 117 -3.81 -12.80 5.71
C SER A 117 -3.88 -11.83 6.89
N LEU A 118 -4.27 -10.59 6.62
CA LEU A 118 -4.67 -9.61 7.62
C LEU A 118 -6.16 -9.31 7.40
N THR A 119 -6.99 -9.71 8.35
CA THR A 119 -8.42 -9.34 8.36
C THR A 119 -8.55 -7.90 8.86
N LEU A 120 -9.10 -7.01 8.04
CA LEU A 120 -9.11 -5.56 8.33
C LEU A 120 -10.08 -5.16 9.44
N SER A 121 -11.19 -5.89 9.61
CA SER A 121 -12.18 -5.63 10.66
C SER A 121 -11.63 -5.91 12.07
N SER A 122 -10.77 -6.91 12.21
CA SER A 122 -10.18 -7.34 13.48
C SER A 122 -8.71 -6.99 13.64
N LEU A 123 -8.05 -6.52 12.57
CA LEU A 123 -6.61 -6.33 12.48
C LEU A 123 -5.80 -7.57 12.90
N LYS A 124 -6.36 -8.76 12.69
CA LYS A 124 -5.75 -10.04 13.05
C LYS A 124 -4.94 -10.61 11.91
N TRP A 125 -3.71 -11.01 12.20
CA TRP A 125 -2.88 -11.79 11.29
C TRP A 125 -3.16 -13.28 11.43
N THR A 126 -3.32 -13.95 10.29
CA THR A 126 -3.49 -15.40 10.22
C THR A 126 -2.51 -15.96 9.20
N LYS A 127 -1.74 -16.98 9.59
CA LYS A 127 -0.93 -17.75 8.64
C LYS A 127 -1.83 -18.75 7.93
N ILE A 128 -1.94 -18.64 6.60
CA ILE A 128 -2.82 -19.47 5.79
C ILE A 128 -2.08 -20.67 5.20
N ILE A 129 -0.85 -20.44 4.72
CA ILE A 129 0.05 -21.47 4.21
C ILE A 129 1.39 -21.32 4.92
N ASP A 130 1.93 -22.42 5.43
CA ASP A 130 3.21 -22.41 6.15
C ASP A 130 4.41 -22.73 5.25
N ASN A 131 4.23 -23.62 4.26
CA ASN A 131 5.33 -24.03 3.39
C ASN A 131 4.84 -24.50 2.01
N GLU A 132 5.02 -23.63 1.02
CA GLU A 132 4.79 -23.89 -0.39
C GLU A 132 5.99 -23.39 -1.20
N GLU A 133 6.75 -24.33 -1.77
CA GLU A 133 8.03 -24.04 -2.46
C GLU A 133 7.85 -23.05 -3.63
N THR A 134 6.70 -23.10 -4.32
CA THR A 134 6.40 -22.15 -5.40
C THR A 134 6.32 -20.71 -4.91
N LEU A 135 6.15 -20.48 -3.60
CA LEU A 135 6.10 -19.16 -3.01
C LEU A 135 7.47 -18.54 -2.70
N CYS A 136 8.57 -19.30 -2.74
CA CYS A 136 9.96 -18.86 -2.49
C CYS A 136 10.51 -17.90 -3.57
N LYS A 137 9.84 -16.76 -3.77
CA LYS A 137 10.16 -15.73 -4.75
C LYS A 137 9.77 -14.35 -4.24
N TYR A 138 10.40 -13.33 -4.80
CA TYR A 138 10.12 -11.92 -4.55
C TYR A 138 9.80 -11.18 -5.86
N GLU A 139 9.31 -9.95 -5.76
CA GLU A 139 8.92 -9.09 -6.89
C GLU A 139 7.83 -9.70 -7.79
N ARG A 140 7.00 -10.57 -7.22
CA ARG A 140 5.84 -11.15 -7.92
C ARG A 140 4.65 -10.19 -7.92
N SER A 141 3.72 -10.39 -8.85
CA SER A 141 2.44 -9.68 -8.89
C SER A 141 1.27 -10.61 -8.64
N THR A 142 0.24 -10.10 -7.96
CA THR A 142 -1.00 -10.82 -7.63
C THR A 142 -2.23 -10.06 -8.10
N VAL A 143 -3.26 -10.79 -8.52
CA VAL A 143 -4.59 -10.26 -8.82
C VAL A 143 -5.65 -11.14 -8.18
N TYR A 144 -6.69 -10.52 -7.63
CA TYR A 144 -7.84 -11.26 -7.14
C TYR A 144 -8.80 -11.57 -8.29
N ASN A 145 -9.19 -12.84 -8.41
CA ASN A 145 -10.21 -13.32 -9.31
C ASN A 145 -11.49 -13.60 -8.52
N GLN A 146 -12.37 -12.59 -8.48
CA GLN A 146 -13.66 -12.65 -7.79
C GLN A 146 -14.55 -13.78 -8.30
N SER A 147 -14.58 -14.03 -9.62
CA SER A 147 -15.47 -15.05 -10.20
C SER A 147 -15.17 -16.47 -9.74
N LYS A 148 -13.92 -16.73 -9.33
CA LYS A 148 -13.44 -18.03 -8.86
C LYS A 148 -13.02 -18.02 -7.40
N ASN A 149 -13.29 -16.93 -6.68
CA ASN A 149 -12.80 -16.68 -5.34
C ASN A 149 -11.33 -17.11 -5.14
N SER A 150 -10.43 -16.61 -5.99
CA SER A 150 -9.02 -17.07 -5.98
C SER A 150 -8.04 -15.92 -6.20
N ILE A 151 -6.84 -16.08 -5.66
CA ILE A 151 -5.71 -15.19 -5.94
C ILE A 151 -4.88 -15.82 -7.04
N ILE A 152 -4.72 -15.10 -8.15
CA ILE A 152 -3.82 -15.45 -9.23
C ILE A 152 -2.51 -14.71 -8.99
N TYR A 153 -1.38 -15.41 -9.06
CA TYR A 153 -0.08 -14.77 -9.01
C TYR A 153 0.76 -15.11 -10.24
N PHE A 154 1.41 -14.07 -10.76
CA PHE A 154 2.38 -14.14 -11.83
C PHE A 154 3.76 -14.15 -11.22
N ASP A 155 4.64 -14.92 -11.82
CA ASP A 155 5.89 -15.32 -11.21
C ASP A 155 6.77 -14.16 -10.74
N GLY A 156 7.76 -14.48 -9.92
CA GLY A 156 8.74 -13.54 -9.39
C GLY A 156 10.17 -14.00 -9.64
N ALA A 157 11.12 -13.33 -9.00
CA ALA A 157 12.52 -13.70 -9.05
C ALA A 157 12.93 -14.58 -7.86
N ASN A 158 13.86 -15.49 -8.11
CA ASN A 158 14.66 -16.18 -7.10
C ASN A 158 16.01 -16.62 -7.71
N THR A 159 16.87 -17.20 -6.89
CA THR A 159 18.19 -17.71 -7.33
C THR A 159 18.12 -18.85 -8.34
N GLU A 160 16.97 -19.50 -8.51
CA GLU A 160 16.80 -20.66 -9.41
C GLU A 160 16.47 -20.29 -10.86
N LYS A 161 16.30 -19.00 -11.17
CA LYS A 161 16.03 -18.49 -12.54
C LYS A 161 14.80 -19.10 -13.25
N LYS A 162 13.76 -19.49 -12.51
CA LYS A 162 12.47 -19.95 -13.07
C LYS A 162 11.46 -18.81 -13.01
N TYR A 163 11.09 -18.21 -14.15
CA TYR A 163 10.41 -16.89 -14.20
C TYR A 163 9.01 -16.86 -14.86
N TYR A 164 8.37 -17.99 -15.17
CA TYR A 164 7.24 -17.98 -16.14
C TYR A 164 6.03 -18.83 -15.77
N LYS A 165 5.74 -19.02 -14.48
CA LYS A 165 4.56 -19.79 -14.06
C LYS A 165 3.43 -18.88 -13.57
N ILE A 166 2.22 -19.19 -14.00
CA ILE A 166 0.97 -18.63 -13.47
C ILE A 166 0.39 -19.68 -12.54
N PHE A 167 0.01 -19.25 -11.35
CA PHE A 167 -0.64 -20.09 -10.36
C PHE A 167 -1.93 -19.42 -9.88
N ALA A 168 -2.89 -20.22 -9.44
CA ALA A 168 -4.10 -19.75 -8.81
C ALA A 168 -4.28 -20.48 -7.48
N TRP A 169 -4.51 -19.72 -6.41
CA TRP A 169 -4.81 -20.24 -5.09
C TRP A 169 -6.27 -19.93 -4.76
N GLY A 170 -7.07 -20.96 -4.45
CA GLY A 170 -8.47 -20.82 -4.06
C GLY A 170 -8.60 -20.37 -2.60
N LEU A 171 -9.51 -19.42 -2.36
CA LEU A 171 -9.89 -18.91 -1.04
C LEU A 171 -11.09 -19.68 -0.48
#